data_AF-A0AA95HEH0-F1
#
_entry.id   AF-A0AA95HEH0-F1
#
_cell.length_a   1.000
_cell.length_b   1.000
_cell.length_c   1.000
_cell.angle_alpha   90.00
_cell.angle_beta   90.00
_cell.angle_gamma   90.00
#
_symmetry.space_group_name_H-M   'P 1'
#
loop_
_entity.id
_entity.type
_entity.pdbx_description
1 polymer ?
#
loop_
_entity_poly.entity_id
_entity_poly.type
_entity_poly.pdbx_seq_one_letter_code
_entity_poly.pdbx_strand_id
1 'polypeptide(L)'
;MKITYCSHFLAVLTLSVGVITQTAAAQTDAVCQSQVLSPAQFRPSSENVTVHEPSTRYATTPIQMGYGENKVKVADAYVEYTIIPAKFGEITETIEVERERVEIETLPATYRTETKRLKVKEATKRWNPACPAVLAEQGNLPENCLLEVPAEYTNVTREVIDTPARTVKKVIPARTETITRKVLLEPAKIVREEIPAVYTTIKIARVEQPAKITTSQQTAKTQSIPIQQTMHPERLVTMPALCESEVSSETIQRLQVSLQQRGYYPAPPDGELGIKTRTALTRFQEDNNLASGAITLETLQKLQLQ
;
A
#
# COMPACT_ATOMS: atom_id res chain seq x y z
N MET A 1 54.55 -83.79 45.10
CA MET A 1 55.29 -84.06 46.36
C MET A 1 54.71 -85.36 46.94
N LYS A 2 55.42 -86.48 46.75
CA LYS A 2 55.13 -87.78 47.35
C LYS A 2 55.67 -87.77 48.77
N ILE A 3 54.89 -88.17 49.79
CA ILE A 3 55.46 -88.84 50.96
C ILE A 3 54.50 -89.97 51.37
N THR A 4 55.11 -91.15 51.45
CA THR A 4 54.58 -92.47 51.80
C THR A 4 55.21 -92.86 53.14
N TYR A 5 54.43 -93.30 54.12
CA TYR A 5 54.80 -94.19 55.25
C TYR A 5 53.47 -94.77 55.77
N CYS A 6 53.15 -96.07 55.77
CA CYS A 6 53.81 -97.32 56.22
C CYS A 6 53.79 -97.55 57.75
N SER A 7 53.08 -98.63 58.10
CA SER A 7 53.37 -99.62 59.15
C SER A 7 52.55 -99.60 60.45
N HIS A 8 51.67 -100.61 60.55
CA HIS A 8 51.54 -101.61 61.64
C HIS A 8 51.48 -101.09 63.08
N PHE A 9 50.40 -101.42 63.81
CA PHE A 9 50.49 -102.32 64.97
C PHE A 9 49.11 -102.61 65.61
N LEU A 10 48.95 -103.88 66.00
CA LEU A 10 48.12 -104.43 67.08
C LEU A 10 46.58 -104.33 67.03
N ALA A 11 46.01 -105.50 66.73
CA ALA A 11 44.71 -105.95 67.22
C ALA A 11 44.72 -106.04 68.76
N VAL A 12 43.76 -105.35 69.40
CA VAL A 12 43.35 -105.60 70.79
C VAL A 12 41.84 -105.79 70.76
N LEU A 13 41.44 -107.04 70.97
CA LEU A 13 40.06 -107.50 71.03
C LEU A 13 39.55 -107.30 72.46
N THR A 14 38.90 -106.17 72.73
CA THR A 14 38.18 -105.93 73.99
C THR A 14 36.68 -106.08 73.77
N LEU A 15 36.12 -107.19 74.26
CA LEU A 15 34.69 -107.33 74.51
C LEU A 15 34.28 -106.36 75.62
N SER A 16 33.73 -105.21 75.25
CA SER A 16 32.98 -104.35 76.15
C SER A 16 31.49 -104.55 75.88
N VAL A 17 30.80 -105.00 76.92
CA VAL A 17 29.35 -105.19 77.00
C VAL A 17 28.62 -103.96 76.46
N GLY A 18 27.74 -104.19 75.49
CA GLY A 18 26.87 -103.16 74.94
C GLY A 18 25.93 -102.63 76.01
N VAL A 19 26.12 -101.36 76.38
CA VAL A 19 25.01 -100.55 76.87
C VAL A 19 24.22 -100.17 75.63
N ILE A 20 23.09 -100.83 75.43
CA ILE A 20 22.04 -100.34 74.53
C ILE A 20 21.49 -99.10 75.23
N THR A 21 22.13 -97.95 75.02
CA THR A 21 21.44 -96.68 75.22
C THR A 21 20.28 -96.68 74.25
N GLN A 22 19.09 -96.77 74.82
CA GLN A 22 17.82 -96.64 74.14
C GLN A 22 17.86 -95.35 73.32
N THR A 23 18.13 -95.47 72.02
CA THR A 23 17.85 -94.41 71.06
C THR A 23 16.35 -94.14 71.19
N ALA A 24 16.01 -92.96 71.72
CA ALA A 24 14.68 -92.41 71.55
C ALA A 24 14.37 -92.52 70.05
N ALA A 25 13.31 -93.26 69.70
CA ALA A 25 12.83 -93.30 68.34
C ALA A 25 12.63 -91.84 67.92
N ALA A 26 13.40 -91.38 66.93
CA ALA A 26 13.11 -90.12 66.29
C ALA A 26 11.71 -90.26 65.72
N GLN A 27 10.75 -89.59 66.35
CA GLN A 27 9.38 -89.49 65.87
C GLN A 27 9.47 -88.76 64.52
N THR A 28 9.58 -89.51 63.43
CA THR A 28 9.58 -88.91 62.09
C THR A 28 8.14 -88.56 61.75
N ASP A 29 7.81 -87.26 61.80
CA ASP A 29 6.52 -86.76 61.33
C ASP A 29 6.29 -87.23 59.87
N ALA A 30 5.07 -87.65 59.55
CA ALA A 30 4.75 -88.23 58.26
C ALA A 30 4.81 -87.18 57.13
N VAL A 31 5.28 -87.60 55.96
CA VAL A 31 5.39 -86.77 54.76
C VAL A 31 4.27 -87.12 53.77
N CYS A 32 3.46 -86.11 53.43
CA CYS A 32 2.35 -86.18 52.49
C CYS A 32 2.66 -85.42 51.20
N GLN A 33 1.95 -85.76 50.13
CA GLN A 33 1.94 -84.97 48.89
C GLN A 33 0.86 -83.89 49.02
N SER A 34 1.25 -82.63 49.10
CA SER A 34 0.33 -81.49 49.24
C SER A 34 0.36 -80.61 48.00
N GLN A 35 -0.81 -80.11 47.58
CA GLN A 35 -0.89 -79.07 46.54
C GLN A 35 -0.54 -77.73 47.17
N VAL A 36 0.55 -77.13 46.70
CA VAL A 36 1.09 -75.86 47.19
C VAL A 36 1.25 -74.87 46.05
N LEU A 37 1.16 -73.58 46.36
CA LEU A 37 1.35 -72.51 45.38
C LEU A 37 2.83 -72.18 45.26
N SER A 38 3.45 -72.53 44.13
CA SER A 38 4.80 -72.08 43.81
C SER A 38 4.74 -70.61 43.37
N PRO A 39 5.61 -69.73 43.90
CA PRO A 39 5.59 -68.31 43.57
C PRO A 39 6.05 -68.05 42.13
N ALA A 40 5.59 -66.93 41.57
CA ALA A 40 6.05 -66.46 40.26
C ALA A 40 7.55 -66.07 40.32
N GLN A 41 8.28 -66.38 39.25
CA GLN A 41 9.70 -66.02 39.12
C GLN A 41 9.86 -64.85 38.14
N PHE A 42 10.61 -63.82 38.56
CA PHE A 42 10.85 -62.62 37.76
C PHE A 42 12.34 -62.43 37.45
N ARG A 43 12.64 -61.83 36.29
CA ARG A 43 14.00 -61.39 35.91
C ARG A 43 13.99 -59.87 35.69
N PRO A 44 15.02 -59.13 36.15
CA PRO A 44 15.15 -57.71 35.81
C PRO A 44 15.33 -57.55 34.29
N SER A 45 14.50 -56.70 33.70
CA SER A 45 14.54 -56.30 32.30
C SER A 45 14.31 -54.79 32.20
N SER A 46 14.51 -54.23 31.01
CA SER A 46 14.33 -52.80 30.77
C SER A 46 13.58 -52.57 29.47
N GLU A 47 12.55 -51.74 29.51
CA GLU A 47 11.76 -51.38 28.35
C GLU A 47 11.97 -49.90 27.99
N ASN A 48 12.18 -49.64 26.70
CA ASN A 48 12.43 -48.30 26.17
C ASN A 48 11.10 -47.63 25.84
N VAL A 49 10.68 -46.67 26.67
CA VAL A 49 9.44 -45.92 26.46
C VAL A 49 9.77 -44.54 25.91
N THR A 50 9.12 -44.16 24.81
CA THR A 50 9.24 -42.82 24.24
C THR A 50 8.50 -41.85 25.14
N VAL A 51 9.25 -41.04 25.90
CA VAL A 51 8.69 -40.03 26.80
C VAL A 51 8.37 -38.72 26.08
N HIS A 52 9.03 -38.47 24.95
CA HIS A 52 8.69 -37.36 24.06
C HIS A 52 8.74 -37.80 22.61
N GLU A 53 7.63 -37.61 21.92
CA GLU A 53 7.51 -37.88 20.48
C GLU A 53 8.35 -36.89 19.66
N PRO A 54 8.80 -37.31 18.45
CA PRO A 54 9.49 -36.40 17.56
C PRO A 54 8.51 -35.30 17.11
N SER A 55 8.96 -34.05 17.14
CA SER A 55 8.13 -32.91 16.77
C SER A 55 8.90 -31.93 15.92
N THR A 56 8.16 -31.16 15.12
CA THR A 56 8.74 -30.13 14.28
C THR A 56 8.76 -28.80 15.03
N ARG A 57 9.96 -28.21 15.16
CA ARG A 57 10.13 -26.87 15.74
C ARG A 57 10.31 -25.86 14.63
N TYR A 58 9.47 -24.81 14.64
CA TYR A 58 9.61 -23.66 13.75
C TYR A 58 10.34 -22.54 14.48
N ALA A 59 11.39 -21.99 13.85
CA ALA A 59 12.06 -20.78 14.28
C ALA A 59 11.87 -19.70 13.21
N THR A 60 11.27 -18.57 13.59
CA THR A 60 10.97 -17.46 12.67
C THR A 60 11.99 -16.35 12.85
N THR A 61 12.69 -16.00 11.79
CA THR A 61 13.48 -14.77 11.70
C THR A 61 12.58 -13.65 11.19
N PRO A 62 12.43 -12.53 11.93
CA PRO A 62 11.55 -11.44 11.55
C PRO A 62 12.06 -10.68 10.32
N ILE A 63 11.13 -10.03 9.62
CA ILE A 63 11.41 -9.19 8.46
C ILE A 63 12.30 -8.00 8.84
N GLN A 64 13.27 -7.66 8.00
CA GLN A 64 14.10 -6.45 8.16
C GLN A 64 13.64 -5.40 7.15
N MET A 65 13.27 -4.23 7.67
CA MET A 65 12.82 -3.08 6.88
C MET A 65 14.00 -2.16 6.60
N GLY A 66 14.19 -1.81 5.33
CA GLY A 66 15.03 -0.70 4.90
C GLY A 66 14.20 0.49 4.46
N TYR A 67 14.86 1.62 4.26
CA TYR A 67 14.24 2.83 3.71
C TYR A 67 14.92 3.17 2.38
N GLY A 68 14.13 3.19 1.31
CA GLY A 68 14.55 3.73 0.02
C GLY A 68 14.06 5.17 -0.14
N GLU A 69 14.86 5.99 -0.81
CA GLU A 69 14.44 7.34 -1.21
C GLU A 69 13.92 7.30 -2.65
N ASN A 70 12.70 7.79 -2.85
CA ASN A 70 12.12 7.98 -4.18
C ASN A 70 11.77 9.44 -4.39
N LYS A 71 12.24 10.03 -5.50
CA LYS A 71 11.80 11.34 -5.95
C LYS A 71 10.45 11.22 -6.64
N VAL A 72 9.43 11.82 -6.06
CA VAL A 72 8.07 11.84 -6.60
C VAL A 72 7.78 13.25 -7.11
N LYS A 73 7.23 13.33 -8.32
CA LYS A 73 6.76 14.59 -8.92
C LYS A 73 5.48 15.02 -8.19
N VAL A 74 5.53 16.19 -7.57
CA VAL A 74 4.41 16.73 -6.77
C VAL A 74 3.60 17.75 -7.56
N ALA A 75 4.26 18.43 -8.51
CA ALA A 75 3.62 19.36 -9.42
C ALA A 75 4.23 19.21 -10.82
N ASP A 76 3.36 19.23 -11.84
CA ASP A 76 3.76 19.20 -13.24
C ASP A 76 4.39 20.52 -13.67
N ALA A 77 5.27 20.45 -14.67
CA ALA A 77 5.76 21.65 -15.34
C ALA A 77 4.59 22.28 -16.10
N TYR A 78 4.47 23.60 -16.02
CA TYR A 78 3.45 24.33 -16.76
C TYR A 78 4.03 25.59 -17.37
N VAL A 79 3.27 26.16 -18.29
CA VAL A 79 3.66 27.33 -19.06
C VAL A 79 2.76 28.48 -18.67
N GLU A 80 3.36 29.58 -18.26
CA GLU A 80 2.65 30.82 -17.97
C GLU A 80 2.80 31.79 -19.14
N TYR A 81 1.68 32.39 -19.56
CA TYR A 81 1.64 33.33 -20.67
C TYR A 81 1.35 34.73 -20.13
N THR A 82 2.32 35.63 -20.27
CA THR A 82 2.13 37.05 -19.96
C THR A 82 1.88 37.83 -21.24
N ILE A 83 0.75 38.53 -21.32
CA ILE A 83 0.37 39.36 -22.47
C ILE A 83 0.93 40.76 -22.25
N ILE A 84 1.90 41.15 -23.08
CA ILE A 84 2.38 42.54 -23.15
C ILE A 84 1.47 43.27 -24.14
N PRO A 85 0.73 44.31 -23.71
CA PRO A 85 -0.21 45.00 -24.57
C PRO A 85 0.50 45.78 -25.70
N ALA A 86 -0.22 46.00 -26.79
CA ALA A 86 0.26 46.79 -27.92
C ALA A 86 0.48 48.26 -27.53
N LYS A 87 1.52 48.88 -28.09
CA LYS A 87 1.76 50.32 -27.94
C LYS A 87 1.31 51.06 -29.18
N PHE A 88 0.51 52.10 -28.97
CA PHE A 88 0.00 52.98 -30.02
C PHE A 88 0.69 54.34 -29.93
N GLY A 89 1.02 54.90 -31.09
CA GLY A 89 1.48 56.27 -31.24
C GLY A 89 0.49 57.07 -32.08
N GLU A 90 0.64 58.39 -32.09
CA GLU A 90 -0.14 59.27 -32.95
C GLU A 90 0.78 59.83 -34.03
N ILE A 91 0.35 59.72 -35.28
CA ILE A 91 1.03 60.34 -36.43
C ILE A 91 0.09 61.34 -37.07
N THR A 92 0.62 62.51 -37.42
CA THR A 92 -0.08 63.56 -38.14
C THR A 92 0.16 63.40 -39.63
N GLU A 93 -0.93 63.26 -40.39
CA GLU A 93 -0.90 63.21 -41.86
C GLU A 93 -1.63 64.44 -42.39
N THR A 94 -1.00 65.17 -43.31
CA THR A 94 -1.64 66.34 -43.95
C THR A 94 -2.39 65.84 -45.18
N ILE A 95 -3.71 65.99 -45.16
CA ILE A 95 -4.58 65.55 -46.25
C ILE A 95 -5.15 66.78 -46.94
N GLU A 96 -5.12 66.80 -48.27
CA GLU A 96 -5.77 67.82 -49.09
C GLU A 96 -7.29 67.56 -49.08
N VAL A 97 -8.03 68.41 -48.39
CA VAL A 97 -9.49 68.28 -48.22
C VAL A 97 -10.22 68.91 -49.40
N GLU A 98 -9.71 70.05 -49.88
CA GLU A 98 -10.22 70.69 -51.07
C GLU A 98 -9.07 71.08 -51.99
N ARG A 99 -9.20 70.73 -53.28
CA ARG A 99 -8.20 71.07 -54.28
C ARG A 99 -8.33 72.51 -54.72
N GLU A 100 -7.22 73.08 -55.17
CA GLU A 100 -7.21 74.39 -55.82
C GLU A 100 -8.19 74.41 -57.00
N ARG A 101 -9.05 75.43 -57.04
CA ARG A 101 -10.01 75.60 -58.14
C ARG A 101 -10.09 77.05 -58.58
N VAL A 102 -10.48 77.23 -59.84
CA VAL A 102 -10.66 78.55 -60.45
C VAL A 102 -12.15 78.79 -60.63
N GLU A 103 -12.67 79.83 -59.99
CA GLU A 103 -14.04 80.31 -60.18
C GLU A 103 -14.04 81.49 -61.17
N ILE A 104 -15.01 81.51 -62.08
CA ILE A 104 -15.12 82.55 -63.11
C ILE A 104 -16.32 83.44 -62.78
N GLU A 105 -16.06 84.73 -62.55
CA GLU A 105 -17.09 85.73 -62.32
C GLU A 105 -17.27 86.61 -63.58
N THR A 106 -18.51 86.78 -64.03
CA THR A 106 -18.88 87.63 -65.18
C THR A 106 -19.32 89.01 -64.72
N LEU A 107 -18.61 90.05 -65.18
CA LEU A 107 -19.00 91.44 -64.97
C LEU A 107 -19.79 91.95 -66.18
N PRO A 108 -21.00 92.52 -66.00
CA PRO A 108 -21.83 92.98 -67.10
C PRO A 108 -21.24 94.22 -67.79
N ALA A 109 -21.64 94.45 -69.05
CA ALA A 109 -21.25 95.65 -69.80
C ALA A 109 -21.96 96.90 -69.25
N THR A 110 -21.26 98.04 -69.24
CA THR A 110 -21.85 99.34 -68.86
C THR A 110 -22.07 100.21 -70.10
N TYR A 111 -23.09 101.07 -70.06
CA TYR A 111 -23.49 101.93 -71.17
C TYR A 111 -23.36 103.41 -70.79
N ARG A 112 -23.08 104.26 -71.77
CA ARG A 112 -23.10 105.73 -71.66
C ARG A 112 -23.96 106.32 -72.78
N THR A 113 -24.70 107.38 -72.48
CA THR A 113 -25.55 108.09 -73.44
C THR A 113 -24.76 109.12 -74.25
N GLU A 114 -24.91 109.10 -75.58
CA GLU A 114 -24.37 110.11 -76.49
C GLU A 114 -25.50 110.77 -77.30
N THR A 115 -25.40 112.08 -77.51
CA THR A 115 -26.44 112.87 -78.20
C THR A 115 -25.92 113.38 -79.54
N LYS A 116 -26.63 113.08 -80.64
CA LYS A 116 -26.30 113.57 -81.99
C LYS A 116 -27.45 114.41 -82.55
N ARG A 117 -27.14 115.62 -83.03
CA ARG A 117 -28.11 116.51 -83.68
C ARG A 117 -28.30 116.11 -85.14
N LEU A 118 -29.52 115.76 -85.52
CA LEU A 118 -29.89 115.37 -86.88
C LEU A 118 -30.83 116.41 -87.49
N LYS A 119 -30.57 116.80 -88.74
CA LYS A 119 -31.47 117.66 -89.50
C LYS A 119 -32.64 116.82 -89.99
N VAL A 120 -33.86 117.19 -89.60
CA VAL A 120 -35.07 116.40 -89.88
C VAL A 120 -35.81 116.93 -91.09
N LYS A 121 -35.73 118.25 -91.34
CA LYS A 121 -36.30 118.88 -92.53
C LYS A 121 -35.38 119.96 -93.07
N GLU A 122 -35.24 119.99 -94.39
CA GLU A 122 -34.51 121.04 -95.10
C GLU A 122 -35.32 122.34 -95.15
N ALA A 123 -34.62 123.46 -95.33
CA ALA A 123 -35.26 124.76 -95.50
C ALA A 123 -36.01 124.82 -96.84
N THR A 124 -37.21 125.41 -96.86
CA THR A 124 -38.07 125.48 -98.06
C THR A 124 -38.65 126.87 -98.26
N LYS A 125 -39.09 127.18 -99.48
CA LYS A 125 -39.67 128.49 -99.82
C LYS A 125 -41.19 128.39 -99.95
N ARG A 126 -41.93 129.38 -99.44
CA ARG A 126 -43.39 129.51 -99.61
C ARG A 126 -43.79 130.89 -100.09
N TRP A 127 -44.87 130.97 -100.86
CA TRP A 127 -45.42 132.23 -101.34
C TRP A 127 -46.04 133.05 -100.20
N ASN A 128 -45.87 134.37 -100.28
CA ASN A 128 -46.51 135.34 -99.40
C ASN A 128 -47.98 135.53 -99.82
N PRO A 129 -48.96 135.15 -98.98
CA PRO A 129 -50.37 135.21 -99.32
C PRO A 129 -50.92 136.63 -99.60
N ALA A 130 -50.16 137.69 -99.30
CA ALA A 130 -50.52 139.08 -99.62
C ALA A 130 -50.32 139.47 -101.10
N CYS A 131 -49.70 138.62 -101.92
CA CYS A 131 -49.53 138.84 -103.37
C CYS A 131 -50.39 137.84 -104.20
N PRO A 132 -51.66 138.13 -104.54
CA PRO A 132 -52.42 137.31 -105.49
C PRO A 132 -52.05 137.66 -106.94
N ALA A 133 -51.63 136.66 -107.72
CA ALA A 133 -51.12 136.84 -109.08
C ALA A 133 -52.25 137.05 -110.11
N VAL A 134 -52.68 138.29 -110.34
CA VAL A 134 -53.54 138.64 -111.48
C VAL A 134 -53.06 139.96 -112.10
N LEU A 135 -52.69 139.88 -113.38
CA LEU A 135 -52.08 140.91 -114.27
C LEU A 135 -50.57 141.14 -114.11
N ALA A 136 -49.78 140.12 -114.49
CA ALA A 136 -48.38 140.26 -114.85
C ALA A 136 -48.25 140.44 -116.38
N GLU A 137 -48.53 141.63 -116.89
CA GLU A 137 -48.20 142.00 -118.29
C GLU A 137 -46.89 142.79 -118.38
N GLN A 138 -46.25 143.15 -117.26
CA GLN A 138 -45.01 143.93 -117.25
C GLN A 138 -44.05 143.46 -116.15
N GLY A 139 -43.54 142.24 -116.27
CA GLY A 139 -42.18 141.82 -115.90
C GLY A 139 -41.56 142.19 -114.53
N ASN A 140 -42.31 142.62 -113.52
CA ASN A 140 -41.75 143.05 -112.25
C ASN A 140 -42.61 142.54 -111.08
N LEU A 141 -42.26 141.37 -110.52
CA LEU A 141 -42.82 140.89 -109.26
C LEU A 141 -42.01 141.48 -108.09
N PRO A 142 -42.65 142.13 -107.10
CA PRO A 142 -41.94 142.64 -105.94
C PRO A 142 -41.29 141.51 -105.13
N GLU A 143 -40.07 141.76 -104.67
CA GLU A 143 -39.12 140.80 -104.07
C GLU A 143 -39.65 140.06 -102.81
N ASN A 144 -40.75 140.52 -102.22
CA ASN A 144 -41.29 139.98 -100.96
C ASN A 144 -42.25 138.78 -101.12
N CYS A 145 -42.59 138.39 -102.36
CA CYS A 145 -43.63 137.38 -102.53
C CYS A 145 -43.13 135.92 -102.29
N LEU A 146 -41.84 135.65 -102.02
CA LEU A 146 -41.30 134.32 -101.73
C LEU A 146 -40.42 134.29 -100.45
N LEU A 147 -40.91 133.68 -99.36
CA LEU A 147 -40.25 133.62 -98.03
C LEU A 147 -39.58 132.26 -97.77
N GLU A 148 -38.38 132.25 -97.15
CA GLU A 148 -37.66 131.03 -96.75
C GLU A 148 -37.98 130.61 -95.29
N VAL A 149 -38.31 129.34 -95.08
CA VAL A 149 -38.52 128.73 -93.75
C VAL A 149 -37.26 127.92 -93.37
N PRO A 150 -36.63 128.14 -92.20
CA PRO A 150 -35.37 127.50 -91.85
C PRO A 150 -35.52 126.01 -91.55
N ALA A 151 -34.41 125.27 -91.74
CA ALA A 151 -34.32 123.84 -91.49
C ALA A 151 -34.50 123.50 -90.00
N GLU A 152 -35.23 122.42 -89.72
CA GLU A 152 -35.52 121.95 -88.37
C GLU A 152 -34.57 120.80 -87.99
N TYR A 153 -34.03 120.84 -86.76
CA TYR A 153 -33.11 119.85 -86.22
C TYR A 153 -33.64 119.24 -84.92
N THR A 154 -33.48 117.93 -84.75
CA THR A 154 -33.81 117.22 -83.52
C THR A 154 -32.57 116.50 -82.98
N ASN A 155 -32.40 116.52 -81.66
CA ASN A 155 -31.35 115.76 -80.98
C ASN A 155 -31.84 114.35 -80.68
N VAL A 156 -31.11 113.34 -81.14
CA VAL A 156 -31.40 111.94 -80.82
C VAL A 156 -30.29 111.41 -79.93
N THR A 157 -30.67 110.81 -78.80
CA THR A 157 -29.77 110.15 -77.85
C THR A 157 -29.67 108.66 -78.16
N ARG A 158 -28.46 108.09 -78.12
CA ARG A 158 -28.22 106.65 -78.21
C ARG A 158 -27.27 106.21 -77.10
N GLU A 159 -27.53 105.06 -76.49
CA GLU A 159 -26.60 104.41 -75.56
C GLU A 159 -25.56 103.60 -76.32
N VAL A 160 -24.28 103.85 -76.01
CA VAL A 160 -23.13 103.13 -76.55
C VAL A 160 -22.43 102.40 -75.40
N ILE A 161 -21.88 101.22 -75.67
CA ILE A 161 -21.13 100.43 -74.68
C ILE A 161 -19.87 101.21 -74.28
N ASP A 162 -19.72 101.48 -73.00
CA ASP A 162 -18.57 102.19 -72.42
C ASP A 162 -17.50 101.19 -71.98
N THR A 163 -17.90 100.15 -71.24
CA THR A 163 -17.02 99.01 -70.93
C THR A 163 -17.68 97.69 -71.32
N PRO A 164 -16.99 96.83 -72.11
CA PRO A 164 -17.55 95.56 -72.52
C PRO A 164 -17.59 94.57 -71.35
N ALA A 165 -18.53 93.63 -71.40
CA ALA A 165 -18.60 92.55 -70.44
C ALA A 165 -17.29 91.74 -70.46
N ARG A 166 -16.76 91.42 -69.28
CA ARG A 166 -15.52 90.64 -69.14
C ARG A 166 -15.65 89.61 -68.04
N THR A 167 -14.85 88.55 -68.15
CA THR A 167 -14.73 87.51 -67.14
C THR A 167 -13.46 87.72 -66.33
N VAL A 168 -13.54 87.53 -65.02
CA VAL A 168 -12.39 87.54 -64.11
C VAL A 168 -12.27 86.15 -63.48
N LYS A 169 -11.06 85.60 -63.49
CA LYS A 169 -10.74 84.31 -62.85
C LYS A 169 -10.28 84.56 -61.42
N LYS A 170 -10.94 83.95 -60.44
CA LYS A 170 -10.54 83.95 -59.03
C LYS A 170 -10.00 82.57 -58.66
N VAL A 171 -8.74 82.52 -58.26
CA VAL A 171 -8.09 81.27 -57.81
C VAL A 171 -8.38 81.08 -56.32
N ILE A 172 -8.98 79.96 -55.96
CA ILE A 172 -9.19 79.55 -54.56
C ILE A 172 -8.11 78.52 -54.25
N PRO A 173 -7.18 78.79 -53.30
CA PRO A 173 -6.06 77.91 -53.01
C PRO A 173 -6.54 76.59 -52.37
N ALA A 174 -5.74 75.53 -52.54
CA ALA A 174 -6.01 74.24 -51.92
C ALA A 174 -6.06 74.35 -50.38
N ARG A 175 -7.06 73.70 -49.76
CA ARG A 175 -7.21 73.63 -48.31
C ARG A 175 -6.73 72.28 -47.82
N THR A 176 -5.69 72.29 -46.99
CA THR A 176 -5.17 71.11 -46.31
C THR A 176 -5.63 71.09 -44.87
N GLU A 177 -5.92 69.90 -44.35
CA GLU A 177 -6.16 69.67 -42.93
C GLU A 177 -5.19 68.61 -42.41
N THR A 178 -4.69 68.80 -41.20
CA THR A 178 -3.85 67.81 -40.51
C THR A 178 -4.72 66.91 -39.67
N ILE A 179 -4.77 65.62 -40.01
CA ILE A 179 -5.53 64.62 -39.26
C ILE A 179 -4.55 63.77 -38.46
N THR A 180 -4.82 63.64 -37.15
CA THR A 180 -4.11 62.74 -36.25
C THR A 180 -4.74 61.35 -36.34
N ARG A 181 -3.93 60.33 -36.64
CA ARG A 181 -4.36 58.92 -36.63
C ARG A 181 -3.49 58.11 -35.68
N LYS A 182 -4.12 57.19 -34.94
CA LYS A 182 -3.41 56.20 -34.12
C LYS A 182 -2.77 55.15 -35.00
N VAL A 183 -1.45 55.02 -34.90
CA VAL A 183 -0.65 54.00 -35.59
C VAL A 183 -0.10 53.01 -34.57
N LEU A 184 -0.09 51.72 -34.92
CA LEU A 184 0.49 50.67 -34.11
C LEU A 184 2.01 50.77 -34.17
N LEU A 185 2.66 51.10 -33.05
CA LEU A 185 4.12 51.17 -32.95
C LEU A 185 4.70 49.79 -32.67
N GLU A 186 4.18 49.13 -31.63
CA GLU A 186 4.61 47.79 -31.23
C GLU A 186 3.37 46.89 -31.10
N PRO A 187 3.30 45.76 -31.84
CA PRO A 187 2.21 44.81 -31.69
C PRO A 187 2.25 44.16 -30.29
N ALA A 188 1.09 43.70 -29.81
CA ALA A 188 1.03 42.92 -28.58
C ALA A 188 1.90 41.66 -28.71
N LYS A 189 2.61 41.31 -27.65
CA LYS A 189 3.51 40.16 -27.61
C LYS A 189 3.13 39.26 -26.45
N ILE A 190 3.25 37.96 -26.67
CA ILE A 190 3.06 36.94 -25.63
C ILE A 190 4.44 36.49 -25.20
N VAL A 191 4.75 36.67 -23.92
CA VAL A 191 5.96 36.10 -23.32
C VAL A 191 5.58 34.77 -22.68
N ARG A 192 6.32 33.73 -23.05
CA ARG A 192 6.17 32.37 -22.54
C ARG A 192 7.23 32.13 -21.47
N GLU A 193 6.80 31.83 -20.25
CA GLU A 193 7.69 31.42 -19.16
C GLU A 193 7.43 29.95 -18.80
N GLU A 194 8.48 29.14 -18.76
CA GLU A 194 8.38 27.72 -18.42
C GLU A 194 8.72 27.50 -16.95
N ILE A 195 7.73 27.09 -16.18
CA ILE A 195 7.89 26.80 -14.76
C ILE A 195 8.16 25.30 -14.61
N PRO A 196 9.32 24.89 -14.06
CA PRO A 196 9.72 23.49 -14.03
C PRO A 196 8.88 22.67 -13.04
N ALA A 197 8.82 21.36 -13.29
CA ALA A 197 8.14 20.41 -12.41
C ALA A 197 8.84 20.35 -11.03
N VAL A 198 8.04 20.31 -9.97
CA VAL A 198 8.54 20.24 -8.59
C VAL A 198 8.59 18.78 -8.14
N TYR A 199 9.73 18.37 -7.60
CA TYR A 199 9.97 17.03 -7.08
C TYR A 199 10.24 17.08 -5.58
N THR A 200 9.68 16.13 -4.85
CA THR A 200 10.00 15.90 -3.43
C THR A 200 10.53 14.49 -3.22
N THR A 201 11.42 14.33 -2.25
CA THR A 201 11.99 13.02 -1.92
C THR A 201 11.24 12.45 -0.74
N ILE A 202 10.55 11.32 -0.95
CA ILE A 202 9.87 10.60 0.12
C ILE A 202 10.67 9.35 0.50
N LYS A 203 10.73 9.07 1.81
CA LYS A 203 11.30 7.84 2.34
C LYS A 203 10.23 6.75 2.32
N ILE A 204 10.43 5.74 1.49
CA ILE A 204 9.53 4.59 1.37
C ILE A 204 10.15 3.41 2.09
N ALA A 205 9.42 2.83 3.04
CA ALA A 205 9.82 1.61 3.71
C ALA A 205 9.76 0.43 2.73
N ARG A 206 10.86 -0.29 2.57
CA ARG A 206 10.98 -1.48 1.71
C ARG A 206 11.46 -2.66 2.54
N VAL A 207 10.97 -3.84 2.21
CA VAL A 207 11.49 -5.10 2.77
C VAL A 207 12.89 -5.35 2.19
N GLU A 208 13.92 -5.28 3.03
CA GLU A 208 15.29 -5.64 2.62
C GLU A 208 15.52 -7.14 2.74
N GLN A 209 15.07 -7.75 3.84
CA GLN A 209 15.16 -9.19 4.04
C GLN A 209 13.80 -9.74 4.42
N PRO A 210 13.23 -10.67 3.63
CA PRO A 210 11.94 -11.27 3.94
C PRO A 210 12.04 -12.13 5.21
N ALA A 211 10.91 -12.31 5.89
CA ALA A 211 10.84 -13.22 7.04
C ALA A 211 11.20 -14.64 6.60
N LYS A 212 12.01 -15.32 7.41
CA LYS A 212 12.47 -16.69 7.11
C LYS A 212 12.00 -17.62 8.20
N ILE A 213 11.38 -18.73 7.80
CA ILE A 213 11.01 -19.81 8.71
C ILE A 213 12.04 -20.91 8.53
N THR A 214 12.71 -21.29 9.63
CA THR A 214 13.61 -22.43 9.66
C THR A 214 12.93 -23.57 10.42
N THR A 215 12.82 -24.70 9.75
CA THR A 215 12.20 -25.91 10.30
C THR A 215 13.30 -26.84 10.83
N SER A 216 13.23 -27.21 12.10
CA SER A 216 14.14 -28.18 12.71
C SER A 216 13.35 -29.35 13.28
N GLN A 217 13.80 -30.58 12.97
CA GLN A 217 13.20 -31.79 13.52
C GLN A 217 13.79 -32.07 14.91
N GLN A 218 12.93 -32.20 15.91
CA GLN A 218 13.33 -32.67 17.24
C GLN A 218 13.18 -34.19 17.27
N THR A 219 14.24 -34.87 17.71
CA THR A 219 14.23 -36.33 17.84
C THR A 219 13.43 -36.76 19.04
N ALA A 220 12.86 -37.96 18.96
CA ALA A 220 12.20 -38.60 20.09
C ALA A 220 13.16 -38.75 21.27
N LYS A 221 12.67 -38.53 22.49
CA LYS A 221 13.41 -38.86 23.70
C LYS A 221 12.85 -40.14 24.28
N THR A 222 13.73 -41.10 24.50
CA THR A 222 13.39 -42.41 25.04
C THR A 222 13.99 -42.54 26.43
N GLN A 223 13.21 -43.09 27.35
CA GLN A 223 13.65 -43.40 28.71
C GLN A 223 13.54 -44.92 28.92
N SER A 224 14.57 -45.51 29.50
CA SER A 224 14.59 -46.94 29.83
C SER A 224 14.00 -47.15 31.22
N ILE A 225 12.87 -47.85 31.29
CA ILE A 225 12.17 -48.11 32.55
C ILE A 225 12.50 -49.54 32.98
N PRO A 226 13.00 -49.75 34.23
CA PRO A 226 13.23 -51.09 34.74
C PRO A 226 11.90 -51.78 35.00
N ILE A 227 11.73 -52.98 34.44
CA ILE A 227 10.56 -53.83 34.63
C ILE A 227 10.99 -55.21 35.13
N GLN A 228 10.07 -55.93 35.76
CA GLN A 228 10.26 -57.32 36.13
C GLN A 228 9.53 -58.21 35.13
N GLN A 229 10.29 -58.91 34.29
CA GLN A 229 9.72 -59.83 33.31
C GLN A 229 9.41 -61.17 33.98
N THR A 230 8.16 -61.61 33.92
CA THR A 230 7.72 -62.91 34.44
C THR A 230 8.33 -64.04 33.61
N MET A 231 9.18 -64.84 34.24
CA MET A 231 9.77 -66.05 33.64
C MET A 231 8.82 -67.24 33.77
N HIS A 232 8.28 -67.44 34.99
CA HIS A 232 7.30 -68.48 35.28
C HIS A 232 6.17 -67.87 36.12
N PRO A 233 4.89 -68.02 35.71
CA PRO A 233 3.77 -67.58 36.52
C PRO A 233 3.61 -68.48 37.74
N GLU A 234 2.90 -67.98 38.75
CA GLU A 234 2.48 -68.78 39.90
C GLU A 234 1.64 -69.98 39.46
N ARG A 235 1.87 -71.13 40.09
CA ARG A 235 1.17 -72.37 39.74
C ARG A 235 1.05 -73.28 40.95
N LEU A 236 -0.07 -73.99 41.03
CA LEU A 236 -0.24 -75.11 41.94
C LEU A 236 0.65 -76.28 41.52
N VAL A 237 1.55 -76.67 42.40
CA VAL A 237 2.47 -77.81 42.23
C VAL A 237 2.29 -78.78 43.39
N THR A 238 2.49 -80.06 43.14
CA THR A 238 2.48 -81.09 44.19
C THR A 238 3.88 -81.21 44.78
N MET A 239 4.02 -80.97 46.08
CA MET A 239 5.30 -81.05 46.79
C MET A 239 5.18 -81.87 48.07
N PRO A 240 6.27 -82.50 48.54
CA PRO A 240 6.30 -83.15 49.83
C PRO A 240 6.21 -82.12 50.97
N ALA A 241 5.28 -82.33 51.88
CA ALA A 241 5.03 -81.51 53.06
C ALA A 241 4.68 -82.40 54.25
N LEU A 242 4.79 -81.87 55.48
CA LEU A 242 4.30 -82.61 56.64
C LEU A 242 2.79 -82.78 56.57
N CYS A 243 2.32 -84.00 56.84
CA CYS A 243 0.91 -84.33 56.90
C CYS A 243 0.26 -83.58 58.07
N GLU A 244 -0.58 -82.59 57.79
CA GLU A 244 -1.17 -81.73 58.83
C GLU A 244 -1.85 -82.50 59.97
N SER A 245 -2.56 -83.60 59.66
CA SER A 245 -3.26 -84.43 60.65
C SER A 245 -2.34 -85.26 61.54
N GLU A 246 -1.06 -85.38 61.19
CA GLU A 246 -0.09 -86.27 61.84
C GLU A 246 1.13 -85.53 62.40
N VAL A 247 1.19 -84.19 62.26
CA VAL A 247 2.30 -83.39 62.82
C VAL A 247 2.17 -83.31 64.34
N SER A 248 3.25 -83.66 65.04
CA SER A 248 3.31 -83.53 66.50
C SER A 248 3.29 -82.07 66.98
N SER A 249 2.68 -81.82 68.14
CA SER A 249 2.66 -80.50 68.78
C SER A 249 4.07 -79.97 69.07
N GLU A 250 5.02 -80.86 69.37
CA GLU A 250 6.45 -80.52 69.53
C GLU A 250 7.05 -79.97 68.24
N THR A 251 6.78 -80.59 67.09
CA THR A 251 7.25 -80.09 65.79
C THR A 251 6.60 -78.76 65.44
N ILE A 252 5.30 -78.57 65.72
CA ILE A 252 4.63 -77.28 65.52
C ILE A 252 5.22 -76.21 66.44
N GLN A 253 5.54 -76.54 67.70
CA GLN A 253 6.16 -75.60 68.62
C GLN A 253 7.56 -75.18 68.15
N ARG A 254 8.38 -76.13 67.67
CA ARG A 254 9.68 -75.83 67.05
C ARG A 254 9.54 -74.94 65.82
N LEU A 255 8.52 -75.19 64.98
CA LEU A 255 8.17 -74.35 63.84
C LEU A 255 7.83 -72.93 64.27
N GLN A 256 6.95 -72.76 65.26
CA GLN A 256 6.55 -71.47 65.80
C GLN A 256 7.72 -70.71 66.42
N VAL A 257 8.59 -71.37 67.18
CA VAL A 257 9.82 -70.76 67.73
C VAL A 257 10.70 -70.26 66.59
N SER A 258 10.93 -71.07 65.56
CA SER A 258 11.77 -70.71 64.41
C SER A 258 11.19 -69.54 63.59
N LEU A 259 9.86 -69.50 63.44
CA LEU A 259 9.15 -68.38 62.82
C LEU A 259 9.17 -67.12 63.69
N GLN A 260 9.04 -67.27 65.02
CA GLN A 260 9.08 -66.16 65.98
C GLN A 260 10.48 -65.51 66.02
N GLN A 261 11.55 -66.31 66.04
CA GLN A 261 12.93 -65.81 65.98
C GLN A 261 13.20 -64.97 64.73
N ARG A 262 12.50 -65.25 63.64
CA ARG A 262 12.60 -64.52 62.36
C ARG A 262 11.57 -63.39 62.24
N GLY A 263 10.77 -63.14 63.28
CA GLY A 263 9.80 -62.04 63.35
C GLY A 263 8.45 -62.32 62.68
N TYR A 264 8.18 -63.55 62.23
CA TYR A 264 6.94 -63.89 61.51
C TYR A 264 5.79 -64.31 62.44
N TYR A 265 6.09 -64.85 63.62
CA TYR A 265 5.08 -65.36 64.56
C TYR A 265 4.98 -64.48 65.83
N PRO A 266 3.84 -63.77 66.05
CA PRO A 266 3.72 -62.75 67.11
C PRO A 266 3.18 -63.27 68.45
N ALA A 267 2.89 -64.57 68.59
CA ALA A 267 2.28 -65.16 69.78
C ALA A 267 3.27 -66.08 70.52
N PRO A 268 3.00 -66.46 71.79
CA PRO A 268 3.75 -67.54 72.45
C PRO A 268 3.59 -68.85 71.68
N PRO A 269 4.67 -69.63 71.44
CA PRO A 269 4.61 -70.93 70.81
C PRO A 269 3.77 -71.92 71.62
N ASP A 270 2.54 -72.19 71.15
CA ASP A 270 1.52 -73.03 71.79
C ASP A 270 1.48 -74.47 71.22
N GLY A 271 2.23 -74.77 70.16
CA GLY A 271 2.24 -76.07 69.50
C GLY A 271 1.00 -76.35 68.65
N GLU A 272 0.14 -75.34 68.42
CA GLU A 272 -1.09 -75.48 67.64
C GLU A 272 -0.94 -74.92 66.21
N LEU A 273 -1.34 -75.70 65.20
CA LEU A 273 -1.38 -75.25 63.81
C LEU A 273 -2.65 -74.42 63.52
N GLY A 274 -2.83 -73.35 64.31
CA GLY A 274 -3.93 -72.40 64.14
C GLY A 274 -3.70 -71.37 63.03
N ILE A 275 -4.67 -70.47 62.87
CA ILE A 275 -4.63 -69.38 61.87
C ILE A 275 -3.34 -68.56 62.01
N LYS A 276 -2.93 -68.22 63.25
CA LYS A 276 -1.71 -67.43 63.50
C LYS A 276 -0.44 -68.13 62.98
N THR A 277 -0.34 -69.44 63.22
CA THR A 277 0.79 -70.27 62.78
C THR A 277 0.82 -70.36 61.26
N ARG A 278 -0.34 -70.58 60.64
CA ARG A 278 -0.47 -70.64 59.18
C ARG A 278 -0.17 -69.31 58.50
N THR A 279 -0.68 -68.20 59.02
CA THR A 279 -0.37 -66.87 58.49
C THR A 279 1.11 -66.54 58.61
N ALA A 280 1.74 -66.88 59.73
CA ALA A 280 3.18 -66.70 59.92
C ALA A 280 3.99 -67.55 58.94
N LEU A 281 3.59 -68.81 58.75
CA LEU A 281 4.20 -69.75 57.82
C LEU A 281 4.09 -69.26 56.37
N THR A 282 2.89 -68.88 55.93
CA THR A 282 2.64 -68.36 54.57
C THR A 282 3.46 -67.11 54.29
N ARG A 283 3.49 -66.15 55.22
CA ARG A 283 4.34 -64.95 55.07
C ARG A 283 5.81 -65.29 54.97
N PHE A 284 6.29 -66.21 55.80
CA PHE A 284 7.67 -66.68 55.72
C PHE A 284 7.99 -67.32 54.37
N GLN A 285 7.07 -68.15 53.87
CA GLN A 285 7.20 -68.80 52.57
C GLN A 285 7.24 -67.78 51.43
N GLU A 286 6.30 -66.83 51.42
CA GLU A 286 6.22 -65.77 50.40
C GLU A 286 7.47 -64.87 50.40
N ASP A 287 7.90 -64.38 51.57
CA ASP A 287 9.06 -63.49 51.71
C ASP A 287 10.38 -64.18 51.31
N ASN A 288 10.42 -65.52 51.36
CA ASN A 288 11.58 -66.32 50.98
C ASN A 288 11.46 -66.96 49.59
N ASN A 289 10.42 -66.64 48.81
CA ASN A 289 10.12 -67.24 47.51
C ASN A 289 10.01 -68.77 47.54
N LEU A 290 9.40 -69.32 48.60
CA LEU A 290 9.11 -70.74 48.78
C LEU A 290 7.66 -71.05 48.43
N ALA A 291 7.36 -72.32 48.13
CA ALA A 291 5.98 -72.74 47.88
C ALA A 291 5.11 -72.65 49.15
N SER A 292 3.93 -72.02 49.04
CA SER A 292 3.04 -71.74 50.15
C SER A 292 1.79 -72.62 50.19
N GLY A 293 1.18 -72.76 51.37
CA GLY A 293 -0.08 -73.49 51.58
C GLY A 293 0.02 -74.82 52.35
N ALA A 294 1.24 -75.32 52.60
CA ALA A 294 1.51 -76.45 53.49
C ALA A 294 2.87 -76.29 54.17
N ILE A 295 3.18 -77.11 55.19
CA ILE A 295 4.51 -77.17 55.81
C ILE A 295 5.43 -77.98 54.90
N THR A 296 5.88 -77.38 53.79
CA THR A 296 6.73 -78.07 52.79
C THR A 296 8.10 -78.41 53.38
N LEU A 297 8.72 -79.50 52.90
CA LEU A 297 10.07 -79.88 53.33
C LEU A 297 11.10 -78.78 53.06
N GLU A 298 10.97 -78.08 51.93
CA GLU A 298 11.81 -76.91 51.60
C GLU A 298 11.70 -75.80 52.66
N THR A 299 10.49 -75.56 53.17
CA THR A 299 10.26 -74.58 54.24
C THR A 299 10.96 -75.00 55.53
N LEU A 300 10.90 -76.28 55.89
CA LEU A 300 11.58 -76.80 57.07
C LEU A 300 13.10 -76.71 56.95
N GLN A 301 13.65 -77.01 55.77
CA GLN A 301 15.07 -76.85 55.48
C GLN A 301 15.49 -75.37 55.60
N LYS A 302 14.72 -74.44 55.04
CA LYS A 302 14.99 -73.00 55.17
C LYS A 302 14.92 -72.51 56.62
N LEU A 303 14.03 -73.10 57.43
CA LEU A 303 13.88 -72.83 58.85
C LEU A 303 14.88 -73.60 59.75
N GLN A 304 15.71 -74.46 59.16
CA GLN A 304 16.70 -75.31 59.85
C GLN A 304 16.05 -76.27 60.86
N LEU A 305 14.91 -76.85 60.49
CA LEU A 305 14.14 -77.80 61.30
C LEU A 305 14.26 -79.25 60.83
N GLN A 306 15.13 -79.50 59.83
CA GLN A 306 15.46 -80.80 59.24
C GLN A 306 16.95 -80.91 58.94
#